data_AF-A0A0H2S223-F1
#
_entry.id   AF-A0A0H2S223-F1
#
_cell.length_a   1.000
_cell.length_b   1.000
_cell.length_c   1.000
_cell.angle_alpha   90.00
_cell.angle_beta   90.00
_cell.angle_gamma   90.00
#
_symmetry.space_group_name_H-M   'P 1'
#
loop_
_entity.id
_entity.type
_entity.pdbx_description
1 polymer ?
#
loop_
_entity_poly.entity_id
_entity_poly.type
_entity_poly.pdbx_seq_one_letter_code
_entity_poly.pdbx_strand_id
1 'polypeptide(L)'
;TMESLSTLLRDLHDLDLTGEIDNESPFLKAHGGYCDVFWGNSRRHGGMQVAIKRLRVHVLESREAAKLIRRELKVWSSLEHPNILPLLGYEIHDQYPALVSQWMVNGNVLVYFKEHSETSIQKMAAGIASGLSFLHEKGVVHSDLKSDNIFVSEEGEPL
;
A
#
# COMPACT_ATOMS: atom_id res chain seq x y z
N THR A 1 -3.60 -14.56 -14.81
CA THR A 1 -3.64 -14.13 -16.22
C THR A 1 -4.22 -12.72 -16.28
N MET A 2 -4.12 -12.02 -17.41
CA MET A 2 -4.78 -10.71 -17.58
C MET A 2 -6.29 -10.81 -17.37
N GLU A 3 -6.94 -11.83 -17.95
CA GLU A 3 -8.37 -12.10 -17.76
C GLU A 3 -8.78 -12.24 -16.29
N SER A 4 -7.97 -12.94 -15.48
CA SER A 4 -8.23 -13.09 -14.05
C SER A 4 -8.05 -11.79 -13.27
N LEU A 5 -7.18 -10.87 -13.75
CA LEU A 5 -7.00 -9.55 -13.16
C LEU A 5 -8.19 -8.65 -13.53
N SER A 6 -8.59 -8.62 -14.81
CA SER A 6 -9.78 -7.89 -15.26
C SER A 6 -11.07 -8.34 -14.58
N THR A 7 -11.19 -9.63 -14.25
CA THR A 7 -12.32 -10.15 -13.46
C THR A 7 -12.28 -9.63 -12.03
N LEU A 8 -11.12 -9.68 -11.37
CA LEU A 8 -10.96 -9.14 -10.02
C LEU A 8 -11.25 -7.63 -9.96
N LEU A 9 -10.81 -6.84 -10.95
CA LEU A 9 -11.08 -5.41 -10.99
C LEU A 9 -12.58 -5.11 -11.12
N ARG A 10 -13.33 -5.92 -11.87
CA ARG A 10 -14.80 -5.80 -11.93
C ARG A 10 -15.44 -6.11 -10.58
N ASP A 11 -14.97 -7.14 -9.89
CA ASP A 11 -15.47 -7.51 -8.56
C ASP A 11 -15.16 -6.42 -7.52
N LEU A 12 -14.04 -5.70 -7.68
CA LEU A 12 -13.58 -4.64 -6.79
C LEU A 12 -13.86 -3.22 -7.32
N HIS A 13 -14.87 -3.04 -8.19
CA HIS A 13 -15.17 -1.74 -8.81
C HIS A 13 -15.45 -0.60 -7.80
N ASP A 14 -15.95 -0.91 -6.61
CA ASP A 14 -16.15 0.06 -5.52
C ASP A 14 -14.82 0.69 -5.02
N LEU A 15 -13.70 0.00 -5.25
CA LEU A 15 -12.35 0.46 -4.93
C LEU A 15 -11.68 1.20 -6.10
N ASP A 16 -12.36 1.39 -7.23
CA ASP A 16 -11.80 2.10 -8.39
C ASP A 16 -11.77 3.61 -8.13
N LEU A 17 -10.58 4.18 -8.01
CA LEU A 17 -10.27 5.59 -7.81
C LEU A 17 -9.80 6.27 -9.10
N THR A 18 -9.98 5.64 -10.27
CA THR A 18 -9.58 6.22 -11.56
C THR A 18 -10.29 7.54 -11.77
N GLY A 19 -9.50 8.61 -11.96
CA GLY A 19 -10.04 9.96 -12.09
C GLY A 19 -10.55 10.55 -10.77
N GLU A 20 -10.18 10.01 -9.61
CA GLU A 20 -10.45 10.58 -8.27
C GLU A 20 -9.20 11.14 -7.59
N ILE A 21 -8.04 11.01 -8.22
CA ILE A 21 -6.76 11.52 -7.72
C ILE A 21 -6.44 12.86 -8.41
N ASP A 22 -6.04 13.85 -7.63
CA ASP A 22 -5.49 15.12 -8.13
C ASP A 22 -4.16 15.49 -7.47
N ASN A 23 -3.55 16.56 -7.97
CA ASN A 23 -2.30 17.14 -7.44
C ASN A 23 -1.19 16.10 -7.26
N GLU A 24 -1.13 15.14 -8.19
CA GLU A 24 -0.11 14.11 -8.16
C GLU A 24 1.29 14.73 -8.24
N SER A 25 2.25 14.16 -7.51
CA SER A 25 3.64 14.58 -7.65
C SER A 25 4.13 14.42 -9.08
N PRO A 26 4.86 15.41 -9.64
CA PRO A 26 5.54 15.27 -10.92
C PRO A 26 6.73 14.30 -10.88
N PHE A 27 7.24 14.00 -9.69
CA PHE A 27 8.38 13.11 -9.47
C PHE A 27 8.03 12.09 -8.40
N LEU A 28 8.53 10.86 -8.58
CA LEU A 28 8.43 9.83 -7.56
C LEU A 28 8.97 10.32 -6.20
N LYS A 29 8.37 9.81 -5.14
CA LYS A 29 8.72 10.11 -3.74
C LYS A 29 9.48 8.98 -3.09
N ALA A 30 9.24 7.74 -3.52
CA ALA A 30 9.95 6.58 -3.05
C ALA A 30 10.02 5.49 -4.14
N HIS A 31 10.90 4.53 -3.91
CA HIS A 31 11.12 3.38 -4.77
C HIS A 31 10.99 2.11 -3.94
N GLY A 32 10.21 1.16 -4.42
CA GLY A 32 10.24 -0.22 -3.95
C GLY A 32 11.07 -1.10 -4.88
N GLY A 33 11.09 -2.41 -4.60
CA GLY A 33 11.77 -3.40 -5.45
C GLY A 33 11.26 -3.40 -6.89
N TYR A 34 9.94 -3.26 -7.07
CA TYR A 34 9.27 -3.37 -8.37
C TYR A 34 8.40 -2.16 -8.72
N CYS A 35 8.30 -1.18 -7.83
CA CYS A 35 7.35 -0.08 -7.94
C CYS A 35 8.01 1.28 -7.69
N ASP A 36 7.43 2.31 -8.28
CA ASP A 36 7.68 3.69 -7.91
C ASP A 36 6.43 4.22 -7.20
N VAL A 37 6.65 5.05 -6.18
CA VAL A 37 5.58 5.58 -5.34
C VAL A 37 5.48 7.08 -5.59
N PHE A 38 4.30 7.52 -5.95
CA PHE A 38 3.91 8.91 -6.08
C PHE A 38 2.99 9.27 -4.92
N TRP A 39 2.79 10.56 -4.68
CA TRP A 39 1.71 11.04 -3.82
C TRP A 39 0.66 11.77 -4.66
N GLY A 40 -0.53 11.97 -4.11
CA GLY A 40 -1.59 12.81 -4.67
C GLY A 40 -2.67 13.04 -3.61
N ASN A 41 -3.77 13.69 -3.96
CA ASN A 41 -4.91 13.82 -3.05
C ASN A 41 -6.12 13.08 -3.64
N SER A 42 -6.81 12.32 -2.80
CA SER A 42 -8.01 11.59 -3.19
C SER A 42 -9.27 12.39 -2.91
N ARG A 43 -10.02 12.77 -3.95
CA ARG A 43 -11.31 13.45 -3.82
C ARG A 43 -12.36 12.59 -3.12
N ARG A 44 -12.41 11.29 -3.42
CA ARG A 44 -13.30 10.32 -2.75
C ARG A 44 -13.10 10.32 -1.24
N HIS A 45 -11.88 10.56 -0.77
CA HIS A 45 -11.51 10.57 0.64
C HIS A 45 -11.33 12.00 1.18
N GLY A 46 -12.11 12.97 0.67
CA GLY A 46 -12.15 14.33 1.23
C GLY A 46 -10.85 15.13 1.05
N GLY A 47 -10.06 14.84 0.02
CA GLY A 47 -8.77 15.48 -0.22
C GLY A 47 -7.62 14.88 0.60
N MET A 48 -7.82 13.70 1.21
CA MET A 48 -6.76 12.97 1.90
C MET A 48 -5.56 12.76 0.98
N GLN A 49 -4.37 13.00 1.51
CA GLN A 49 -3.13 12.70 0.82
C GLN A 49 -2.90 11.20 0.75
N VAL A 50 -2.64 10.68 -0.45
CA VAL A 50 -2.52 9.25 -0.73
C VAL A 50 -1.17 8.92 -1.35
N ALA A 51 -0.69 7.70 -1.10
CA ALA A 51 0.42 7.08 -1.80
C ALA A 51 -0.11 6.26 -2.98
N ILE A 52 0.51 6.40 -4.14
CA ILE A 52 0.13 5.75 -5.39
C ILE A 52 1.30 4.87 -5.82
N LYS A 53 1.15 3.56 -5.67
CA LYS A 53 2.17 2.55 -5.94
C LYS A 53 2.00 2.02 -7.37
N ARG A 54 2.90 2.43 -8.26
CA ARG A 54 2.90 2.04 -9.68
C ARG A 54 4.00 1.02 -9.96
N LEU A 55 3.68 -0.06 -10.64
CA LEU A 55 4.72 -0.99 -11.11
C LEU A 55 5.53 -0.37 -12.25
N ARG A 56 6.84 -0.66 -12.26
CA ARG A 56 7.74 -0.18 -13.32
C ARG A 56 7.48 -0.91 -14.64
N VAL A 57 7.72 -0.23 -15.76
CA VAL A 57 7.48 -0.74 -17.13
C VAL A 57 8.10 -2.12 -17.35
N HIS A 58 9.37 -2.34 -16.99
CA HIS A 58 10.03 -3.65 -17.17
C HIS A 58 9.36 -4.79 -16.37
N VAL A 59 8.69 -4.47 -15.27
CA VAL A 59 7.91 -5.45 -14.50
C VAL A 59 6.62 -5.77 -15.25
N LEU A 60 5.97 -4.75 -15.80
CA LEU A 60 4.72 -4.86 -16.58
C LEU A 60 4.89 -5.66 -17.88
N GLU A 61 6.09 -5.64 -18.48
CA GLU A 61 6.44 -6.46 -19.65
C GLU A 61 6.61 -7.95 -19.32
N SER A 62 6.72 -8.31 -18.03
CA SER A 62 6.79 -9.71 -17.63
C SER A 62 5.43 -10.40 -17.76
N ARG A 63 5.45 -11.69 -18.13
CA ARG A 63 4.23 -12.52 -18.19
C ARG A 63 3.54 -12.66 -16.82
N GLU A 64 4.26 -12.32 -15.75
CA GLU A 64 3.89 -12.51 -14.36
C GLU A 64 3.32 -11.24 -13.70
N ALA A 65 3.45 -10.07 -14.33
CA ALA A 65 2.99 -8.79 -13.80
C ALA A 65 1.55 -8.86 -13.32
N ALA A 66 0.65 -9.34 -14.19
CA ALA A 66 -0.76 -9.49 -13.91
C ALA A 66 -1.03 -10.41 -12.70
N LYS A 67 -0.20 -11.44 -12.49
CA LYS A 67 -0.35 -12.35 -11.35
C LYS A 67 0.09 -11.68 -10.05
N LEU A 68 1.19 -10.92 -10.08
CA LEU A 68 1.71 -10.18 -8.93
C LEU A 68 0.71 -9.12 -8.46
N ILE A 69 0.28 -8.24 -9.38
CA ILE A 69 -0.73 -7.20 -9.12
C ILE A 69 -1.99 -7.84 -8.56
N ARG A 70 -2.52 -8.86 -9.23
CA ARG A 70 -3.76 -9.53 -8.81
C ARG A 70 -3.62 -10.12 -7.41
N ARG A 71 -2.49 -10.74 -7.08
CA ARG A 71 -2.26 -11.31 -5.76
C ARG A 71 -2.24 -10.22 -4.69
N GLU A 72 -1.48 -9.15 -4.93
CA GLU A 72 -1.35 -8.03 -3.99
C GLU A 72 -2.70 -7.34 -3.78
N LEU A 73 -3.38 -6.95 -4.86
CA LEU A 73 -4.72 -6.34 -4.80
C LEU A 73 -5.73 -7.24 -4.09
N LYS A 74 -5.81 -8.53 -4.44
CA LYS A 74 -6.78 -9.46 -3.85
C LYS A 74 -6.56 -9.66 -2.35
N VAL A 75 -5.31 -9.81 -1.94
CA VAL A 75 -4.99 -10.01 -0.52
C VAL A 75 -5.27 -8.71 0.22
N TRP A 76 -4.67 -7.61 -0.21
CA TRP A 76 -4.70 -6.35 0.52
C TRP A 76 -6.10 -5.76 0.65
N SER A 77 -6.92 -5.82 -0.40
CA SER A 77 -8.34 -5.38 -0.35
C SER A 77 -9.22 -6.11 0.67
N SER A 78 -8.77 -7.26 1.18
CA SER A 78 -9.51 -8.05 2.18
C SER A 78 -9.00 -7.91 3.61
N LEU A 79 -7.96 -7.10 3.83
CA LEU A 79 -7.34 -6.92 5.13
C LEU A 79 -7.90 -5.68 5.81
N GLU A 80 -8.39 -5.86 7.03
CA GLU A 80 -8.87 -4.79 7.89
C GLU A 80 -8.38 -5.07 9.32
N HIS A 81 -7.41 -4.29 9.78
CA HIS A 81 -6.79 -4.46 11.08
C HIS A 81 -6.10 -3.15 11.50
N PRO A 82 -6.12 -2.74 12.79
CA PRO A 82 -5.52 -1.48 13.26
C PRO A 82 -4.00 -1.38 13.06
N ASN A 83 -3.30 -2.49 12.86
CA ASN A 83 -1.85 -2.55 12.56
C ASN A 83 -1.53 -3.08 11.16
N ILE A 84 -2.41 -2.80 10.19
CA ILE A 84 -2.17 -3.05 8.77
C ILE A 84 -2.62 -1.81 8.02
N LEU A 85 -1.71 -1.19 7.26
CA LEU A 85 -2.05 -0.06 6.40
C LEU A 85 -3.19 -0.45 5.44
N PRO A 86 -4.37 0.22 5.47
CA PRO A 86 -5.47 -0.15 4.60
C PRO A 86 -5.20 0.18 3.13
N LEU A 87 -5.71 -0.68 2.23
CA LEU A 87 -5.83 -0.34 0.82
C LEU A 87 -7.06 0.55 0.64
N LEU A 88 -6.87 1.79 0.19
CA LEU A 88 -7.98 2.70 -0.12
C LEU A 88 -8.60 2.37 -1.49
N GLY A 89 -7.80 1.88 -2.42
CA GLY A 89 -8.29 1.40 -3.70
C GLY A 89 -7.21 1.23 -4.75
N TYR A 90 -7.60 1.36 -6.01
CA TYR A 90 -6.69 1.37 -7.14
C TYR A 90 -7.07 2.45 -8.15
N GLU A 91 -6.12 2.94 -8.93
CA GLU A 91 -6.41 3.74 -10.13
C GLU A 91 -5.83 3.04 -11.36
N ILE A 92 -6.52 3.13 -12.50
CA ILE A 92 -5.97 2.63 -13.76
C ILE A 92 -4.99 3.67 -14.31
N HIS A 93 -3.72 3.32 -14.32
CA HIS A 93 -2.66 4.10 -14.96
C HIS A 93 -2.18 3.35 -16.20
N ASP A 94 -2.35 3.96 -17.37
CA ASP A 94 -2.18 3.34 -18.69
C ASP A 94 -3.02 2.07 -18.89
N GLN A 95 -2.47 0.90 -18.54
CA GLN A 95 -3.08 -0.42 -18.75
C GLN A 95 -3.17 -1.26 -17.47
N TYR A 96 -2.58 -0.78 -16.36
CA TYR A 96 -2.45 -1.56 -15.14
C TYR A 96 -2.92 -0.76 -13.93
N PRO A 97 -3.51 -1.43 -12.92
CA PRO A 97 -3.92 -0.75 -11.71
C PRO A 97 -2.68 -0.37 -10.88
N ALA A 98 -2.63 0.89 -10.45
CA ALA A 98 -1.77 1.37 -9.38
C ALA A 98 -2.52 1.23 -8.05
N LEU A 99 -1.84 0.75 -7.01
CA LEU A 99 -2.47 0.56 -5.70
C LEU A 99 -2.40 1.85 -4.89
N VAL A 100 -3.47 2.19 -4.19
CA VAL A 100 -3.61 3.46 -3.47
C VAL A 100 -3.85 3.19 -1.98
N SER A 101 -3.04 3.81 -1.14
CA SER A 101 -3.21 3.83 0.33
C SER A 101 -3.09 5.26 0.84
N GLN A 102 -3.40 5.51 2.12
CA GLN A 102 -3.08 6.80 2.73
C GLN A 102 -1.56 7.05 2.69
N TRP A 103 -1.15 8.30 2.48
CA TRP A 103 0.25 8.71 2.60
C TRP A 103 0.63 8.81 4.08
N MET A 104 1.66 8.07 4.48
CA MET A 104 2.12 8.02 5.87
C MET A 104 3.14 9.13 6.11
N VAL A 105 2.70 10.25 6.70
CA VAL A 105 3.55 11.44 6.93
C VAL A 105 4.71 11.17 7.88
N ASN A 106 4.51 10.27 8.85
CA ASN A 106 5.54 9.81 9.79
C ASN A 106 6.53 8.82 9.14
N GLY A 107 6.30 8.47 7.87
CA GLY A 107 7.16 7.59 7.10
C GLY A 107 7.18 6.16 7.63
N ASN A 108 8.28 5.47 7.37
CA ASN A 108 8.52 4.14 7.91
C ASN A 108 9.16 4.20 9.30
N VAL A 109 9.16 3.07 9.99
CA VAL A 109 9.63 2.96 11.36
C VAL A 109 11.08 3.43 11.56
N LEU A 110 11.96 3.29 10.55
CA LEU A 110 13.34 3.82 10.65
C LEU A 110 13.38 5.34 10.62
N VAL A 111 12.57 5.98 9.77
CA VAL A 111 12.45 7.43 9.71
C VAL A 111 11.86 7.93 11.02
N TYR A 112 10.77 7.31 11.46
CA TYR A 112 10.07 7.69 12.68
C TYR A 112 10.96 7.68 13.92
N PHE A 113 11.75 6.61 14.13
CA PHE A 113 12.64 6.51 15.30
C PHE A 113 13.79 7.52 15.30
N LYS A 114 14.18 8.08 14.15
CA LYS A 114 15.20 9.14 14.11
C LYS A 114 14.69 10.44 14.74
N GLU A 115 13.40 10.69 14.64
CA GLU A 115 12.75 11.91 15.14
C GLU A 115 12.08 11.69 16.51
N HIS A 116 11.74 10.43 16.83
CA HIS A 116 11.01 10.05 18.05
C HIS A 116 11.75 8.96 18.83
N SER A 117 12.97 9.24 19.28
CA SER A 117 13.85 8.26 19.95
C SER A 117 13.28 7.67 21.24
N GLU A 118 12.39 8.41 21.92
CA GLU A 118 11.74 7.99 23.16
C GLU A 118 10.54 7.05 22.93
N THR A 119 10.21 6.75 21.68
CA THR A 119 9.12 5.83 21.34
C THR A 119 9.38 4.46 21.94
N SER A 120 8.37 3.90 22.62
CA SER A 120 8.48 2.57 23.19
C SER A 120 8.61 1.51 22.09
N ILE A 121 9.80 0.91 22.01
CA ILE A 121 10.06 -0.23 21.11
C ILE A 121 9.11 -1.39 21.42
N GLN A 122 8.74 -1.58 22.70
CA GLN A 122 7.81 -2.64 23.10
C GLN A 122 6.42 -2.42 22.52
N LYS A 123 5.90 -1.18 22.54
CA LYS A 123 4.62 -0.85 21.92
C LYS A 123 4.66 -1.06 20.41
N MET A 124 5.71 -0.57 19.75
CA MET A 124 5.91 -0.73 18.31
C MET A 124 5.97 -2.22 17.91
N ALA A 125 6.78 -3.01 18.62
CA ALA A 125 6.90 -4.45 18.38
C ALA A 125 5.58 -5.19 18.63
N ALA A 126 4.82 -4.80 19.65
CA ALA A 126 3.52 -5.39 19.94
C ALA A 126 2.51 -5.12 18.81
N GLY A 127 2.44 -3.89 18.29
CA GLY A 127 1.57 -3.57 17.16
C GLY A 127 1.96 -4.30 15.88
N ILE A 128 3.26 -4.34 15.55
CA ILE A 128 3.77 -5.12 14.40
C ILE A 128 3.40 -6.60 14.55
N ALA A 129 3.61 -7.19 15.73
CA ALA A 129 3.26 -8.58 16.01
C ALA A 129 1.75 -8.83 15.91
N SER A 130 0.93 -7.87 16.34
CA SER A 130 -0.54 -7.92 16.21
C SER A 130 -0.97 -7.99 14.75
N GLY A 131 -0.45 -7.10 13.90
CA GLY A 131 -0.71 -7.13 12.45
C GLY A 131 -0.26 -8.44 11.78
N LEU A 132 0.92 -8.94 12.14
CA LEU A 132 1.41 -10.23 11.63
C LEU A 132 0.57 -11.42 12.09
N SER A 133 0.10 -11.42 13.35
CA SER A 133 -0.80 -12.46 13.85
C SER A 133 -2.08 -12.50 13.02
N PHE A 134 -2.70 -11.34 12.78
CA PHE A 134 -3.88 -11.24 11.92
C PHE A 134 -3.62 -11.75 10.50
N LEU A 135 -2.50 -11.38 9.88
CA LEU A 135 -2.14 -11.90 8.56
C LEU A 135 -2.06 -13.43 8.57
N HIS A 136 -1.38 -14.01 9.56
CA HIS A 136 -1.23 -15.46 9.66
C HIS A 136 -2.56 -16.18 9.93
N GLU A 137 -3.47 -15.60 10.72
CA GLU A 137 -4.83 -16.11 10.92
C GLU A 137 -5.64 -16.16 9.62
N LYS A 138 -5.40 -15.22 8.70
CA LYS A 138 -5.98 -15.21 7.34
C LYS A 138 -5.22 -16.11 6.35
N GLY A 139 -4.20 -16.84 6.80
CA GLY A 139 -3.35 -17.68 5.95
C GLY A 139 -2.42 -16.88 5.02
N VAL A 140 -2.14 -15.61 5.35
CA VAL A 140 -1.29 -14.72 4.58
C VAL A 140 0.08 -14.62 5.24
N VAL A 141 1.13 -14.91 4.48
CA VAL A 141 2.52 -14.62 4.88
C VAL A 141 2.94 -13.33 4.21
N HIS A 142 3.37 -12.32 4.99
CA HIS A 142 3.77 -11.01 4.46
C HIS A 142 4.91 -11.12 3.43
N SER A 143 5.86 -12.03 3.65
CA SER A 143 6.99 -12.38 2.75
C SER A 143 8.05 -11.29 2.49
N ASP A 144 7.79 -10.02 2.78
CA ASP A 144 8.77 -8.92 2.68
C ASP A 144 8.77 -8.04 3.95
N LEU A 145 8.68 -8.67 5.13
CA LEU A 145 8.67 -7.91 6.39
C LEU A 145 10.07 -7.35 6.64
N LYS A 146 10.17 -6.01 6.62
CA LYS A 146 11.37 -5.25 6.92
C LYS A 146 10.97 -3.86 7.38
N SER A 147 11.90 -3.13 7.98
CA SER A 147 11.64 -1.81 8.53
C SER A 147 11.14 -0.80 7.50
N ASP A 148 11.52 -0.93 6.22
CA ASP A 148 11.04 -0.07 5.13
C ASP A 148 9.55 -0.26 4.82
N ASN A 149 8.97 -1.41 5.19
CA ASN A 149 7.58 -1.79 4.94
C ASN A 149 6.71 -1.74 6.22
N ILE A 150 7.25 -1.22 7.33
CA ILE A 150 6.48 -0.95 8.54
C ILE A 150 6.30 0.56 8.60
N PHE A 151 5.09 1.02 8.30
CA PHE A 151 4.77 2.44 8.36
C PHE A 151 4.30 2.83 9.75
N VAL A 152 4.29 4.13 10.02
CA VAL A 152 3.78 4.67 11.28
C VAL A 152 2.64 5.64 10.97
N SER A 153 1.48 5.42 11.61
CA SER A 153 0.31 6.28 11.49
C SER A 153 0.58 7.67 12.11
N GLU A 154 -0.32 8.63 11.90
CA GLU A 154 -0.24 9.95 12.52
C GLU A 154 -0.27 9.87 14.06
N GLU A 155 -0.97 8.88 14.61
CA GLU A 155 -1.09 8.59 16.04
C GLU A 155 0.14 7.86 16.62
N GLY A 156 1.11 7.48 15.78
CA GLY A 156 2.33 6.78 16.22
C GLY A 156 2.19 5.26 16.29
N GLU A 157 1.15 4.68 15.69
CA GLU A 157 0.93 3.23 15.66
C GLU A 157 1.58 2.59 14.43
N PRO A 158 2.16 1.37 14.54
CA PRO A 158 2.70 0.66 13.39
C PRO A 158 1.61 0.12 12.47
N LEU A 159 1.81 0.25 11.17
CA LEU A 159 0.94 -0.19 10.09
C LEU A 159 1.67 -1.04 9.04
#